data_AF-A0A2S1LJL7-F1
#
_entry.id   AF-A0A2S1LJL7-F1
#
_cell.length_a   1.000
_cell.length_b   1.000
_cell.length_c   1.000
_cell.angle_alpha   90.00
_cell.angle_beta   90.00
_cell.angle_gamma   90.00
#
_symmetry.space_group_name_H-M   'P 1'
#
loop_
_entity.id
_entity.type
_entity.pdbx_description
1 polymer ?
#
loop_
_entity_poly.entity_id
_entity_poly.type
_entity_poly.pdbx_seq_one_letter_code
_entity_poly.pdbx_strand_id
1 'polypeptide(L)'
;MQSVEVNKSSSNSRKDSDEHYVLDLCDEVLQIKGLRQHRFDFLLGDANNQGRKAKLPVDIYFDELNLVIEYKEQQHTKPNKHFDKPDLFTVSGVHRGQQRKIYDQRRLEVLPQHDIKVIEISYSDFRFDKKDKILRDYDKDLAVVKKLLK
;
A
#
# COMPACT_ATOMS: atom_id res chain seq x y z
N MET A 1 31.29 -2.27 -39.45
CA MET A 1 31.11 -2.80 -38.09
C MET A 1 30.75 -1.64 -37.18
N GLN A 2 29.47 -1.47 -36.90
CA GLN A 2 29.00 -0.57 -35.84
C GLN A 2 27.90 -1.33 -35.10
N SER A 3 28.21 -1.62 -33.85
CA SER A 3 27.38 -2.29 -32.85
C SER A 3 26.16 -1.43 -32.54
N VAL A 4 24.97 -2.03 -32.70
CA VAL A 4 23.71 -1.41 -32.29
C VAL A 4 23.49 -1.76 -30.82
N GLU A 5 23.53 -0.75 -29.95
CA GLU A 5 23.21 -0.89 -28.53
C GLU A 5 21.72 -1.21 -28.37
N VAL A 6 21.43 -2.33 -27.72
CA VAL A 6 20.08 -2.73 -27.35
C VAL A 6 19.65 -1.92 -26.14
N ASN A 7 18.79 -0.92 -26.37
CA ASN A 7 18.09 -0.19 -25.32
C ASN A 7 17.18 -1.16 -24.54
N LYS A 8 17.62 -1.53 -23.33
CA LYS A 8 16.84 -2.35 -22.40
C LYS A 8 15.76 -1.47 -21.77
N SER A 9 14.55 -1.53 -22.34
CA SER A 9 13.37 -0.90 -21.76
C SER A 9 13.05 -1.55 -20.40
N SER A 10 13.30 -0.81 -19.32
CA SER A 10 13.02 -1.22 -17.95
C SER A 10 11.51 -1.20 -17.67
N SER A 11 10.83 -2.27 -18.10
CA SER A 11 9.52 -2.59 -17.53
C SER A 11 9.71 -3.13 -16.11
N ASN A 12 9.99 -2.24 -15.15
CA ASN A 12 10.00 -2.61 -13.74
C ASN A 12 8.57 -2.98 -13.35
N SER A 13 8.27 -4.28 -13.39
CA SER A 13 6.96 -4.82 -13.07
C SER A 13 6.64 -4.49 -11.60
N ARG A 14 5.36 -4.31 -11.27
CA ARG A 14 4.88 -4.07 -9.89
C ARG A 14 5.33 -5.13 -8.86
N LYS A 15 5.88 -6.26 -9.31
CA LYS A 15 6.46 -7.31 -8.46
C LYS A 15 7.73 -6.90 -7.72
N ASP A 16 8.35 -5.77 -8.09
CA ASP A 16 9.57 -5.29 -7.43
C ASP A 16 9.32 -4.11 -6.49
N SER A 17 8.06 -3.81 -6.12
CA SER A 17 7.76 -2.78 -5.14
C SER A 17 8.08 -3.24 -3.71
N ASP A 18 8.38 -2.28 -2.84
CA ASP A 18 8.59 -2.56 -1.42
C ASP A 18 7.30 -3.03 -0.75
N GLU A 19 6.14 -2.54 -1.22
CA GLU A 19 4.83 -3.09 -0.86
C GLU A 19 4.80 -4.60 -1.10
N HIS A 20 5.05 -5.05 -2.33
CA HIS A 20 5.00 -6.48 -2.65
C HIS A 20 6.00 -7.29 -1.82
N TYR A 21 7.22 -6.77 -1.65
CA TYR A 21 8.26 -7.40 -0.83
C TYR A 21 7.80 -7.59 0.62
N VAL A 22 7.28 -6.55 1.26
CA VAL A 22 6.83 -6.60 2.67
C VAL A 22 5.62 -7.50 2.83
N LEU A 23 4.65 -7.45 1.91
CA LEU A 23 3.47 -8.31 1.97
C LEU A 23 3.83 -9.79 1.80
N ASP A 24 4.84 -10.12 0.99
CA ASP A 24 5.34 -11.49 0.86
C ASP A 24 6.03 -11.98 2.14
N LEU A 25 6.79 -11.11 2.83
CA LEU A 25 7.32 -11.43 4.16
C LEU A 25 6.20 -11.68 5.16
N CYS A 26 5.09 -10.92 5.10
CA CYS A 26 3.94 -11.13 5.98
C CYS A 26 3.29 -12.50 5.75
N ASP A 27 3.08 -12.90 4.49
CA ASP A 27 2.60 -14.25 4.16
C ASP A 27 3.51 -15.33 4.77
N GLU A 28 4.82 -15.14 4.66
CA GLU A 28 5.80 -16.09 5.17
C GLU A 28 5.79 -16.15 6.70
N VAL A 29 5.76 -15.00 7.37
CA VAL A 29 5.72 -14.94 8.84
C VAL A 29 4.46 -15.59 9.41
N LEU A 30 3.32 -15.36 8.76
CA LEU A 30 2.03 -15.91 9.17
C LEU A 30 1.79 -17.33 8.67
N GLN A 31 2.59 -17.82 7.71
CA GLN A 31 2.41 -19.11 7.03
C GLN A 31 1.03 -19.25 6.36
N ILE A 32 0.44 -18.12 5.94
CA ILE A 32 -0.88 -18.02 5.29
C ILE A 32 -0.73 -17.13 4.06
N LYS A 33 -1.41 -17.46 2.95
CA LYS A 33 -1.46 -16.57 1.78
C LYS A 33 -2.63 -15.60 1.90
N GLY A 34 -2.33 -14.32 2.12
CA GLY A 34 -3.34 -13.28 2.22
C GLY A 34 -3.90 -12.83 0.87
N LEU A 35 -5.16 -12.39 0.87
CA LEU A 35 -5.87 -11.85 -0.27
C LEU A 35 -5.38 -10.42 -0.57
N ARG A 36 -4.56 -10.25 -1.61
CA ARG A 36 -4.08 -8.93 -2.05
C ARG A 36 -5.24 -8.07 -2.59
N GLN A 37 -5.22 -6.78 -2.31
CA GLN A 37 -6.22 -5.81 -2.81
C GLN A 37 -7.68 -6.20 -2.52
N HIS A 38 -7.92 -6.90 -1.40
CA HIS A 38 -9.24 -7.36 -1.00
C HIS A 38 -10.19 -6.16 -0.79
N ARG A 39 -11.49 -6.36 -1.05
CA ARG A 39 -12.50 -5.30 -1.00
C ARG A 39 -13.71 -5.77 -0.22
N PHE A 40 -13.93 -5.13 0.92
CA PHE A 40 -15.12 -5.34 1.74
C PHE A 40 -16.31 -4.53 1.20
N ASP A 41 -17.52 -5.04 1.39
CA ASP A 41 -18.75 -4.38 0.96
C ASP A 41 -19.05 -3.10 1.76
N PHE A 42 -18.63 -3.08 3.03
CA PHE A 42 -18.85 -1.97 3.95
C PHE A 42 -17.75 -0.89 3.86
N LEU A 43 -16.59 -1.20 3.30
CA LEU A 43 -15.45 -0.27 3.22
C LEU A 43 -15.52 0.55 1.93
N LEU A 44 -16.20 1.69 2.00
CA LEU A 44 -16.55 2.50 0.83
C LEU A 44 -15.83 3.85 0.79
N GLY A 45 -15.47 4.26 -0.43
CA GLY A 45 -15.01 5.60 -0.77
C GLY A 45 -16.15 6.61 -0.83
N ASP A 46 -15.84 7.80 -1.28
CA ASP A 46 -16.80 8.88 -1.42
C ASP A 46 -17.80 8.61 -2.56
N ALA A 47 -19.02 9.12 -2.39
CA ALA A 47 -20.04 9.02 -3.43
C ALA A 47 -19.72 9.98 -4.59
N ASN A 48 -19.92 9.53 -5.82
CA ASN A 48 -19.89 10.41 -6.98
C ASN A 48 -21.23 11.16 -7.14
N ASN A 49 -21.33 12.01 -8.17
CA ASN A 49 -22.54 12.79 -8.47
C ASN A 49 -23.79 11.95 -8.76
N GLN A 50 -23.64 10.64 -8.95
CA GLN A 50 -24.74 9.69 -9.16
C GLN A 50 -25.03 8.85 -7.90
N GLY A 51 -24.44 9.21 -6.75
CA GLY A 51 -24.58 8.49 -5.49
C GLY A 51 -23.80 7.18 -5.39
N ARG A 52 -23.02 6.79 -6.42
CA ARG A 52 -22.27 5.53 -6.43
C ARG A 52 -20.98 5.67 -5.62
N LYS A 53 -20.70 4.69 -4.76
CA LYS A 53 -19.47 4.59 -3.97
C LYS A 53 -18.62 3.42 -4.45
N ALA A 54 -17.31 3.64 -4.57
CA ALA A 54 -16.37 2.57 -4.88
C ALA A 54 -15.91 1.88 -3.59
N LYS A 55 -15.79 0.55 -3.60
CA LYS A 55 -15.14 -0.18 -2.49
C LYS A 55 -13.65 0.16 -2.44
N LEU A 56 -13.12 0.45 -1.26
CA LEU A 56 -11.69 0.71 -1.11
C LEU A 56 -10.95 -0.63 -0.98
N PRO A 57 -9.85 -0.84 -1.73
CA PRO A 57 -9.02 -2.01 -1.53
C PRO A 57 -8.17 -1.84 -0.27
N VAL A 58 -7.98 -2.91 0.47
CA VAL A 58 -6.90 -3.06 1.48
C VAL A 58 -5.69 -3.71 0.82
N ASP A 59 -4.47 -3.49 1.31
CA ASP A 59 -3.29 -4.04 0.64
C ASP A 59 -3.23 -5.57 0.70
N ILE A 60 -3.48 -6.14 1.89
CA ILE A 60 -3.62 -7.58 2.10
C ILE A 60 -4.62 -7.89 3.23
N TYR A 61 -5.40 -8.96 3.05
CA TYR A 61 -6.31 -9.48 4.07
C TYR A 61 -6.07 -10.97 4.34
N PHE A 62 -5.94 -11.33 5.61
CA PHE A 62 -5.86 -12.70 6.12
C PHE A 62 -7.18 -13.07 6.79
N ASP A 63 -8.05 -13.74 6.04
CA ASP A 63 -9.41 -14.11 6.48
C ASP A 63 -9.39 -14.96 7.76
N GLU A 64 -8.53 -15.98 7.80
CA GLU A 64 -8.37 -16.89 8.96
C GLU A 64 -7.99 -16.17 10.27
N LEU A 65 -7.37 -15.00 10.19
CA LEU A 65 -6.91 -14.21 11.34
C LEU A 65 -7.77 -12.96 11.59
N ASN A 66 -8.77 -12.71 10.72
CA ASN A 66 -9.48 -11.45 10.62
C ASN A 66 -8.55 -10.23 10.67
N LEU A 67 -7.46 -10.27 9.90
CA LEU A 67 -6.35 -9.31 9.95
C LEU A 67 -6.11 -8.67 8.59
N VAL A 68 -6.07 -7.34 8.57
CA VAL A 68 -5.57 -6.54 7.44
C VAL A 68 -4.18 -6.01 7.78
N ILE A 69 -3.28 -6.04 6.80
CA ILE A 69 -2.02 -5.31 6.85
C ILE A 69 -2.04 -4.25 5.74
N GLU A 70 -1.72 -3.01 6.10
CA GLU A 70 -1.54 -1.89 5.16
C GLU A 70 -0.06 -1.52 5.10
N TYR A 71 0.51 -1.39 3.89
CA TYR A 71 1.87 -0.95 3.71
C TYR A 71 1.93 0.55 3.42
N LYS A 72 2.53 1.28 4.35
CA LYS A 72 2.67 2.73 4.25
C LYS A 72 3.97 3.06 3.53
N GLU A 73 3.86 3.23 2.21
CA GLU A 73 4.89 3.92 1.45
C GLU A 73 5.09 5.35 1.96
N GLN A 74 6.28 5.90 1.72
CA GLN A 74 6.47 7.33 1.95
C GLN A 74 5.48 8.09 1.07
N GLN A 75 4.60 8.84 1.73
CA GLN A 75 3.77 9.83 1.07
C GLN A 75 4.75 10.92 0.59
N HIS A 76 5.01 10.99 -0.72
CA HIS A 76 5.82 12.06 -1.32
C HIS A 76 5.28 13.41 -0.83
N THR A 77 5.92 13.99 0.19
CA THR A 77 5.60 15.30 0.75
C THR A 77 6.14 16.43 -0.12
N LYS A 78 6.85 16.11 -1.21
CA LYS A 78 7.20 17.05 -2.27
C LYS A 78 6.04 17.09 -3.26
N PRO A 79 5.36 18.24 -3.44
CA PRO A 79 4.30 18.38 -4.42
C PRO A 79 4.83 17.95 -5.79
N ASN A 80 4.32 16.85 -6.32
CA ASN A 80 4.65 16.43 -7.67
C ASN A 80 3.44 16.76 -8.54
N LYS A 81 3.56 17.80 -9.38
CA LYS A 81 2.50 18.24 -10.30
C LYS A 81 1.91 17.09 -11.12
N HIS A 82 2.69 16.05 -11.43
CA HIS A 82 2.20 14.86 -12.14
C HIS A 82 1.34 13.91 -11.28
N PHE A 83 1.64 13.75 -9.98
CA PHE A 83 0.96 12.81 -9.09
C PHE A 83 -0.18 13.46 -8.30
N ASP A 84 0.06 14.65 -7.76
CA ASP A 84 -0.91 15.36 -6.93
C ASP A 84 -2.03 15.96 -7.77
N LYS A 85 -1.73 16.23 -9.05
CA LYS A 85 -2.62 16.93 -9.98
C LYS A 85 -3.34 18.07 -9.23
N PRO A 86 -2.60 19.05 -8.70
CA PRO A 86 -3.18 20.09 -7.84
C PRO A 86 -4.31 20.86 -8.55
N ASP A 87 -4.37 20.83 -9.88
CA ASP A 87 -5.43 21.46 -10.65
C ASP A 87 -6.64 20.54 -10.93
N LEU A 88 -6.64 19.30 -10.43
CA LEU A 88 -7.71 18.32 -10.59
C LEU A 88 -8.27 17.89 -9.23
N PHE A 89 -9.49 18.35 -8.96
CA PHE A 89 -10.26 17.93 -7.79
C PHE A 89 -10.84 16.53 -7.99
N THR A 90 -10.84 15.74 -6.93
CA THR A 90 -11.59 14.48 -6.87
C THR A 90 -13.09 14.77 -6.82
N VAL A 91 -13.93 13.73 -6.95
CA VAL A 91 -15.40 13.86 -6.86
C VAL A 91 -15.89 14.56 -5.58
N SER A 92 -15.07 14.57 -4.54
CA SER A 92 -15.36 15.19 -3.24
C SER A 92 -14.74 16.58 -3.07
N GLY A 93 -14.24 17.20 -4.14
CA GLY A 93 -13.70 18.55 -4.11
C GLY A 93 -12.36 18.69 -3.39
N VAL A 94 -11.65 17.58 -3.13
CA VAL A 94 -10.29 17.58 -2.53
C VAL A 94 -9.25 17.10 -3.55
N HIS A 95 -7.98 17.48 -3.36
CA HIS A 95 -6.88 16.96 -4.18
C HIS A 95 -6.67 15.46 -3.95
N ARG A 96 -6.09 14.77 -4.94
CA ARG A 96 -5.93 13.32 -4.90
C ARG A 96 -5.07 12.84 -3.72
N GLY A 97 -4.02 13.58 -3.36
CA GLY A 97 -3.19 13.28 -2.19
C GLY A 97 -3.96 13.36 -0.87
N GLN A 98 -4.82 14.38 -0.71
CA GLN A 98 -5.68 14.52 0.47
C GLN A 98 -6.73 13.40 0.54
N GLN A 99 -7.30 13.02 -0.61
CA GLN A 99 -8.25 11.90 -0.66
C GLN A 99 -7.61 10.57 -0.23
N ARG A 100 -6.35 10.31 -0.61
CA ARG A 100 -5.63 9.11 -0.15
C ARG A 100 -5.51 9.08 1.38
N LYS A 101 -5.07 10.19 1.99
CA LYS A 101 -4.99 10.30 3.45
C LYS A 101 -6.34 10.05 4.15
N ILE A 102 -7.42 10.60 3.59
CA ILE A 102 -8.78 10.37 4.11
C ILE A 102 -9.15 8.88 4.03
N TYR A 103 -8.81 8.21 2.92
CA TYR A 103 -9.11 6.80 2.73
C TYR A 103 -8.24 5.89 3.60
N ASP A 104 -6.96 6.20 3.75
CA ASP A 104 -6.04 5.49 4.66
C ASP A 104 -6.59 5.54 6.09
N GLN A 105 -6.96 6.74 6.56
CA GLN A 105 -7.61 6.91 7.87
C GLN A 105 -8.95 6.14 7.97
N ARG A 106 -9.76 6.16 6.91
CA ARG A 106 -11.04 5.44 6.88
C ARG A 106 -10.85 3.93 7.04
N ARG A 107 -9.78 3.33 6.51
CA ARG A 107 -9.49 1.91 6.73
C ARG A 107 -9.22 1.62 8.20
N LEU A 108 -8.39 2.46 8.84
CA LEU A 108 -8.03 2.34 10.24
C LEU A 108 -9.23 2.50 11.19
N GLU A 109 -10.23 3.28 10.79
CA GLU A 109 -11.44 3.51 11.60
C GLU A 109 -12.53 2.46 11.36
N VAL A 110 -12.77 2.07 10.10
CA VAL A 110 -13.92 1.23 9.73
C VAL A 110 -13.63 -0.25 9.96
N LEU A 111 -12.43 -0.75 9.62
CA LEU A 111 -12.13 -2.18 9.76
C LEU A 111 -12.29 -2.68 11.21
N PRO A 112 -11.80 -1.96 12.25
CA PRO A 112 -12.00 -2.39 13.63
C PRO A 112 -13.46 -2.39 14.10
N GLN A 113 -14.35 -1.60 13.49
CA GLN A 113 -15.79 -1.63 13.80
C GLN A 113 -16.46 -2.92 13.32
N HIS A 114 -15.79 -3.67 12.44
CA HIS A 114 -16.20 -4.97 11.93
C HIS A 114 -15.31 -6.10 12.48
N ASP A 115 -14.70 -5.90 13.66
CA ASP A 115 -13.82 -6.85 14.35
C ASP A 115 -12.58 -7.27 13.56
N ILE A 116 -12.21 -6.52 12.51
CA ILE A 116 -11.01 -6.76 11.71
C ILE A 116 -9.84 -5.99 12.33
N LYS A 117 -8.80 -6.71 12.74
CA LYS A 117 -7.54 -6.11 13.20
C LYS A 117 -6.83 -5.45 12.02
N VAL A 118 -6.24 -4.28 12.25
CA VAL A 118 -5.41 -3.60 11.25
C VAL A 118 -4.01 -3.38 11.80
N ILE A 119 -2.99 -3.71 11.02
CA ILE A 119 -1.59 -3.39 11.31
C ILE A 119 -1.05 -2.55 10.15
N GLU A 120 -0.52 -1.37 10.44
CA GLU A 120 0.25 -0.60 9.46
C GLU A 120 1.72 -0.97 9.57
N ILE A 121 2.35 -1.29 8.45
CA ILE A 121 3.80 -1.46 8.33
C ILE A 121 4.34 -0.35 7.43
N SER A 122 5.31 0.41 7.92
CA SER A 122 5.92 1.52 7.19
C SER A 122 7.26 1.11 6.61
N TYR A 123 7.64 1.71 5.48
CA TYR A 123 9.01 1.59 4.95
C TYR A 123 10.08 1.97 6.01
N SER A 124 9.72 2.87 6.94
CA SER A 124 10.59 3.34 8.01
C SER A 124 10.85 2.31 9.11
N ASP A 125 10.12 1.20 9.13
CA ASP A 125 10.38 0.08 10.05
C ASP A 125 11.62 -0.73 9.61
N PHE A 126 12.05 -0.56 8.36
CA PHE A 126 13.18 -1.24 7.76
C PHE A 126 14.37 -0.31 7.60
N ARG A 127 15.51 -0.85 7.15
CA ARG A 127 16.59 0.00 6.63
C ARG A 127 16.20 0.50 5.25
N PHE A 128 16.36 1.79 5.00
CA PHE A 128 16.03 2.40 3.72
C PHE A 128 17.13 3.36 3.23
N ASP A 129 17.12 3.64 1.93
CA ASP A 129 18.05 4.56 1.28
C ASP A 129 17.55 6.02 1.32
N LYS A 130 18.31 6.96 0.73
CA LYS A 130 17.92 8.39 0.69
C LYS A 130 16.67 8.68 -0.17
N LYS A 131 16.15 7.68 -0.88
CA LYS A 131 14.93 7.74 -1.69
C LYS A 131 13.79 6.96 -1.02
N ASP A 132 13.95 6.61 0.26
CA ASP A 132 12.95 5.90 1.05
C ASP A 132 12.60 4.52 0.47
N LYS A 133 13.56 3.89 -0.23
CA LYS A 133 13.47 2.51 -0.69
C LYS A 133 14.12 1.56 0.28
N ILE A 134 13.46 0.44 0.55
CA ILE A 134 13.99 -0.57 1.48
C ILE A 134 15.32 -1.13 0.95
N LEU A 135 16.34 -1.07 1.79
CA LEU A 135 17.62 -1.76 1.58
C LEU A 135 17.45 -3.21 2.03
N ARG A 136 16.84 -4.02 1.14
CA ARG A 136 16.39 -5.38 1.45
C ARG A 136 17.51 -6.24 2.04
N ASP A 137 17.27 -6.74 3.24
CA ASP A 137 18.09 -7.70 3.97
C ASP A 137 17.14 -8.74 4.56
N TYR A 138 16.92 -9.82 3.80
CA TYR A 138 15.85 -10.78 4.04
C TYR A 138 15.77 -11.26 5.50
N ASP A 139 16.88 -11.67 6.11
CA ASP A 139 16.88 -12.20 7.47
C ASP A 139 16.50 -11.13 8.50
N LYS A 140 16.98 -9.89 8.32
CA LYS A 140 16.66 -8.78 9.22
C LYS A 140 15.23 -8.29 9.02
N ASP A 141 14.80 -8.17 7.78
CA ASP A 141 13.48 -7.67 7.43
C ASP A 141 12.39 -8.67 7.85
N LEU A 142 12.64 -9.97 7.68
CA LEU A 142 11.77 -11.03 8.22
C LEU A 142 11.69 -10.95 9.76
N ALA A 143 12.79 -10.66 10.45
CA ALA A 143 12.80 -10.47 11.90
C ALA A 143 12.00 -9.22 12.35
N VAL A 144 12.06 -8.13 11.57
CA VAL A 144 11.24 -6.93 11.78
C VAL A 144 9.76 -7.27 11.64
N VAL A 145 9.36 -7.92 10.54
CA VAL A 145 7.95 -8.32 10.30
C VAL A 145 7.46 -9.27 11.41
N LYS A 146 8.28 -10.25 11.82
CA LYS A 146 7.96 -11.14 12.97
C LYS A 146 7.70 -10.40 14.26
N LYS A 147 8.35 -9.24 14.48
CA LYS A 147 8.14 -8.44 15.69
C LYS A 147 6.85 -7.62 15.59
N LEU A 148 6.53 -7.10 14.42
CA LEU A 148 5.33 -6.27 14.18
C LEU A 148 4.03 -7.10 14.20
N LEU A 149 4.10 -8.37 13.81
CA LEU A 149 2.94 -9.26 13.75
C LEU A 149 2.69 -10.09 15.03
N LYS A 150 3.49 -9.89 16.08
CA LYS A 150 3.32 -10.55 17.39
C LYS A 150 2.27 -9.88 18.26
#